data_AF-A0AAJ1BRF3-F1
#
_entry.id   AF-A0AAJ1BRF3-F1
#
_cell.length_a   1.000
_cell.length_b   1.000
_cell.length_c   1.000
_cell.angle_alpha   90.00
_cell.angle_beta   90.00
_cell.angle_gamma   90.00
#
_symmetry.space_group_name_H-M   'P 1'
#
loop_
_entity.id
_entity.type
_entity.pdbx_description
1 polymer ?
#
loop_
_entity_poly.entity_id
_entity_poly.type
_entity_poly.pdbx_seq_one_letter_code
_entity_poly.pdbx_strand_id
1 'polypeptide(L)'
;MTGHTLRSLASLVRELGSACTVLQIAGDDLLAGSQEGVLACWSVDSGAERWRIEDEGPVSDLVIDGGRVYASASVSLRAIDIGTGEVLWDRELEGA
;
A
#
# COMPACT_ATOMS: atom_id res chain seq x y z
N MET A 1 -13.28 0.18 34.29
CA MET A 1 -13.94 0.04 32.98
C MET A 1 -12.98 -0.69 32.07
N THR A 2 -13.29 -1.93 31.69
CA THR A 2 -12.55 -2.67 30.67
C THR A 2 -12.93 -2.10 29.31
N GLY A 3 -12.03 -1.31 28.71
CA GLY A 3 -12.24 -0.77 27.37
C GLY A 3 -11.93 -1.82 26.30
N HIS A 4 -12.77 -1.92 25.28
CA HIS A 4 -12.43 -2.66 24.07
C HIS A 4 -11.37 -1.90 23.28
N THR A 5 -10.44 -2.61 22.66
CA THR A 5 -9.50 -2.03 21.68
C THR A 5 -10.09 -2.19 20.28
N LEU A 6 -9.71 -1.32 19.33
CA LEU A 6 -10.09 -1.50 17.92
C LEU A 6 -9.66 -2.89 17.40
N ARG A 7 -8.47 -3.35 17.81
CA ARG A 7 -7.97 -4.70 17.50
C ARG A 7 -8.90 -5.80 18.01
N SER A 8 -9.51 -5.66 19.19
CA SER A 8 -10.46 -6.65 19.73
C SER A 8 -11.83 -6.64 19.02
N LEU A 9 -12.12 -5.60 18.25
CA LEU A 9 -13.40 -5.43 17.53
C LEU A 9 -13.26 -5.65 16.02
N ALA A 10 -12.03 -5.69 15.50
CA ALA A 10 -11.78 -5.85 14.07
C ALA A 10 -11.88 -7.33 13.65
N SER A 11 -12.57 -7.59 12.54
CA SER A 11 -12.61 -8.92 11.91
C SER A 11 -11.26 -9.30 11.30
N LEU A 12 -10.49 -8.31 10.84
CA LEU A 12 -9.23 -8.49 10.15
C LEU A 12 -8.24 -7.37 10.55
N VAL A 13 -6.96 -7.72 10.68
CA VAL A 13 -5.88 -6.78 10.94
C VAL A 13 -4.81 -6.95 9.86
N ARG A 14 -4.36 -5.83 9.28
CA ARG A 14 -3.27 -5.77 8.30
C ARG A 14 -2.09 -5.05 8.89
N GLU A 15 -1.00 -5.78 9.06
CA GLU A 15 0.23 -5.22 9.63
C GLU A 15 1.05 -4.61 8.49
N LEU A 16 1.12 -3.28 8.49
CA LEU A 16 1.93 -2.53 7.54
C LEU A 16 3.38 -2.38 8.04
N GLY A 17 3.61 -2.48 9.35
CA GLY A 17 4.93 -2.37 9.99
C GLY A 17 5.33 -0.96 10.38
N SER A 18 4.75 0.07 9.74
CA SER A 18 4.96 1.49 10.03
C SER A 18 3.66 2.28 9.90
N ALA A 19 3.71 3.59 10.18
CA ALA A 19 2.57 4.48 10.04
C ALA A 19 2.02 4.44 8.60
N CYS A 20 0.71 4.22 8.47
CA CYS A 20 0.00 4.26 7.19
C CYS A 20 -0.09 5.70 6.70
N THR A 21 0.32 5.95 5.46
CA THR A 21 0.32 7.28 4.82
C THR A 21 -0.77 7.39 3.77
N VAL A 22 -1.09 6.29 3.08
CA VAL A 22 -2.16 6.22 2.08
C VAL A 22 -2.88 4.89 2.18
N LEU A 23 -4.19 4.90 1.96
CA LEU A 23 -5.05 3.70 1.95
C LEU A 23 -6.07 3.83 0.83
N GLN A 24 -6.18 2.82 -0.03
CA GLN A 24 -7.13 2.78 -1.15
C GLN A 24 -7.76 1.40 -1.28
N ILE A 25 -9.02 1.36 -1.73
CA ILE A 25 -9.71 0.12 -2.08
C ILE A 25 -10.06 0.18 -3.56
N ALA A 26 -9.70 -0.86 -4.31
CA ALA A 26 -10.04 -1.04 -5.71
C ALA A 26 -10.54 -2.47 -5.95
N GLY A 27 -11.86 -2.64 -6.05
CA GLY A 27 -12.47 -3.96 -6.16
C GLY A 27 -12.13 -4.83 -4.95
N ASP A 28 -11.44 -5.95 -5.19
CA ASP A 28 -11.03 -6.90 -4.14
C ASP A 28 -9.67 -6.57 -3.51
N ASP A 29 -9.03 -5.47 -3.92
CA ASP A 29 -7.70 -5.06 -3.46
C ASP A 29 -7.78 -3.91 -2.46
N LEU A 30 -7.20 -4.12 -1.27
CA LEU A 30 -6.91 -3.09 -0.29
C LEU A 30 -5.42 -2.77 -0.37
N LEU A 31 -5.08 -1.55 -0.77
CA LEU A 31 -3.70 -1.09 -0.85
C LEU A 31 -3.40 -0.10 0.27
N ALA A 32 -2.24 -0.25 0.90
CA ALA A 32 -1.72 0.72 1.86
C ALA A 32 -0.25 1.02 1.62
N GLY A 33 0.09 2.30 1.71
CA GLY A 33 1.46 2.80 1.73
C GLY A 33 1.86 3.22 3.14
N SER A 34 3.17 3.15 3.43
CA SER A 34 3.73 3.48 4.75
C SER A 34 4.79 4.56 4.71
N GLN A 35 5.05 5.15 5.88
CA GLN A 35 6.10 6.13 6.10
C GLN A 35 7.52 5.58 5.86
N GLU A 36 7.71 4.26 5.99
CA GLU A 36 9.00 3.59 5.81
C GLU A 36 9.10 2.86 4.46
N GLY A 37 8.24 3.20 3.50
CA GLY A 37 8.35 2.70 2.13
C GLY A 37 7.75 1.33 1.89
N VAL A 38 6.88 0.87 2.78
CA VAL A 38 6.08 -0.32 2.50
C VAL A 38 4.89 0.08 1.63
N LEU A 39 4.75 -0.55 0.48
CA LEU A 39 3.50 -0.59 -0.28
C LEU A 39 3.01 -2.04 -0.32
N ALA A 40 1.83 -2.29 0.22
CA ALA A 40 1.28 -3.64 0.32
C ALA A 40 -0.17 -3.69 -0.18
N CYS A 41 -0.54 -4.87 -0.66
CA CYS A 41 -1.87 -5.16 -1.15
C CYS A 41 -2.43 -6.42 -0.49
N TRP A 42 -3.69 -6.35 -0.05
CA TRP A 42 -4.40 -7.48 0.52
C TRP A 42 -5.73 -7.69 -0.19
N SER A 43 -6.19 -8.94 -0.20
CA SER A 43 -7.57 -9.25 -0.48
C SER A 43 -8.48 -8.61 0.57
N VAL A 44 -9.50 -7.85 0.13
CA VAL A 44 -10.52 -7.26 1.01
C VAL A 44 -11.27 -8.37 1.76
N ASP A 45 -11.70 -9.42 1.05
CA ASP A 45 -12.53 -10.49 1.60
C ASP A 45 -11.78 -11.41 2.57
N SER A 46 -10.70 -12.02 2.11
CA SER A 46 -9.97 -13.05 2.88
C SER A 46 -8.97 -12.43 3.84
N GLY A 47 -8.46 -11.26 3.46
CA GLY A 47 -7.36 -10.65 4.15
C GLY A 47 -5.97 -11.20 3.93
N ALA A 48 -5.83 -12.15 3.01
CA ALA A 48 -4.53 -12.61 2.58
C ALA A 48 -3.76 -11.46 1.91
N GLU A 49 -2.49 -11.33 2.27
CA GLU A 49 -1.56 -10.46 1.54
C GLU A 49 -1.34 -11.04 0.15
N ARG A 50 -1.55 -10.22 -0.88
CA ARG A 50 -1.34 -10.59 -2.28
C ARG A 50 0.11 -10.34 -2.66
N TRP A 51 0.62 -9.16 -2.31
CA TRP A 51 2.00 -8.76 -2.56
C TRP A 51 2.41 -7.59 -1.65
N ARG A 52 3.72 -7.38 -1.54
CA ARG A 52 4.36 -6.31 -0.79
C ARG A 52 5.64 -5.87 -1.49
N ILE A 53 5.86 -4.56 -1.53
CA ILE A 53 7.06 -3.90 -2.01
C ILE A 53 7.63 -3.09 -0.84
N GLU A 54 8.95 -3.14 -0.69
CA GLU A 54 9.69 -2.37 0.31
C GLU A 54 10.65 -1.42 -0.41
N ASP A 55 10.56 -0.15 -0.05
CA ASP A 55 11.32 0.95 -0.63
C ASP A 55 12.04 1.78 0.42
N GLU A 56 12.98 2.58 -0.06
CA GLU A 56 13.65 3.57 0.77
C GLU A 56 12.77 4.84 0.88
N GLY A 57 12.01 4.91 1.98
CA GLY A 57 11.29 6.12 2.42
C GLY A 57 9.82 6.19 1.99
N PRO A 58 9.10 7.27 2.36
CA PRO A 58 7.65 7.24 2.47
C PRO A 58 6.93 7.08 1.13
N VAL A 59 5.94 6.18 1.10
CA VAL A 59 4.91 6.18 0.07
C VAL A 59 4.00 7.37 0.35
N SER A 60 4.06 8.40 -0.48
CA SER A 60 3.37 9.67 -0.23
C SER A 60 1.93 9.66 -0.74
N ASP A 61 1.69 9.05 -1.90
CA ASP A 61 0.36 8.93 -2.49
C ASP A 61 0.34 7.79 -3.51
N LEU A 62 -0.86 7.32 -3.85
CA LEU A 62 -1.07 6.38 -4.95
C LEU A 62 -2.42 6.59 -5.65
N VAL A 63 -2.46 6.30 -6.94
CA VAL A 63 -3.69 6.23 -7.73
C VAL A 63 -3.76 4.92 -8.49
N ILE A 64 -4.98 4.46 -8.77
CA ILE A 64 -5.23 3.18 -9.43
C ILE A 64 -6.00 3.43 -10.72
N ASP A 65 -5.47 2.95 -11.83
CA ASP A 65 -6.14 3.03 -13.14
C ASP A 65 -5.70 1.87 -14.04
N GLY A 66 -6.64 1.32 -14.83
CA GLY A 66 -6.34 0.30 -15.85
C GLY A 66 -5.60 -0.95 -15.34
N GLY A 67 -5.85 -1.37 -14.10
CA GLY A 67 -5.15 -2.52 -13.48
C GLY A 67 -3.74 -2.20 -12.98
N ARG A 68 -3.40 -0.92 -12.87
CA ARG A 68 -2.08 -0.47 -12.41
C ARG A 68 -2.22 0.44 -11.21
N VAL A 69 -1.22 0.38 -10.34
CA VAL A 69 -1.00 1.29 -9.23
C VAL A 69 0.11 2.24 -9.64
N TYR A 70 -0.17 3.54 -9.60
CA TYR A 70 0.82 4.58 -9.77
C TYR A 70 1.14 5.16 -8.41
N ALA A 71 2.34 4.90 -7.89
CA ALA A 71 2.74 5.27 -6.54
C ALA A 71 3.90 6.26 -6.54
N SER A 72 3.79 7.31 -5.73
CA SER A 72 4.88 8.23 -5.42
C SER A 72 5.56 7.77 -4.14
N ALA A 73 6.82 7.35 -4.23
CA ALA A 73 7.60 6.86 -3.10
C ALA A 73 8.95 7.59 -3.05
N SER A 74 9.16 8.38 -2.00
CA SER A 74 10.34 9.25 -1.84
C SER A 74 10.63 10.10 -3.08
N VAL A 75 11.70 9.81 -3.80
CA VAL A 75 12.16 10.51 -5.00
C VAL A 75 11.74 9.79 -6.29
N SER A 76 10.82 8.83 -6.22
CA SER A 76 10.44 7.99 -7.36
C SER A 76 8.93 7.99 -7.62
N LEU A 77 8.58 7.89 -8.89
CA LEU A 77 7.24 7.54 -9.36
C LEU A 77 7.33 6.16 -10.00
N ARG A 78 6.37 5.29 -9.69
CA ARG A 78 6.33 3.91 -10.21
C ARG A 78 4.98 3.57 -10.76
N ALA A 79 4.95 2.69 -11.76
CA ALA A 79 3.75 1.93 -12.09
C ALA A 79 3.94 0.46 -11.74
N ILE A 80 2.95 -0.11 -11.09
CA ILE A 80 2.95 -1.47 -10.57
C ILE A 80 1.70 -2.18 -11.08
N ASP A 81 1.82 -3.43 -11.52
CA ASP A 81 0.66 -4.27 -11.81
C ASP A 81 -0.08 -4.61 -10.50
N ILE A 82 -1.37 -4.27 -10.42
CA ILE A 82 -2.14 -4.44 -9.17
C ILE A 82 -2.35 -5.92 -8.82
N GLY A 83 -2.36 -6.81 -9.80
CA GLY A 83 -2.59 -8.24 -9.59
C GLY A 83 -1.37 -8.96 -9.06
N THR A 84 -0.18 -8.57 -9.49
CA THR A 84 1.07 -9.28 -9.17
C THR A 84 2.00 -8.52 -8.22
N GLY A 85 1.89 -7.20 -8.15
CA GLY A 85 2.87 -6.34 -7.48
C GLY A 85 4.15 -6.13 -8.30
N GLU A 86 4.17 -6.54 -9.58
CA GLU A 86 5.32 -6.33 -10.45
C GLU A 86 5.49 -4.85 -10.78
N VAL A 87 6.67 -4.30 -10.54
CA VAL A 87 7.03 -2.94 -10.97
C VAL A 87 7.21 -2.93 -12.49
N LEU A 88 6.25 -2.33 -13.21
CA LEU A 88 6.24 -2.21 -14.66
C LEU A 88 7.26 -1.17 -15.14
N TRP A 89 7.39 -0.08 -14.39
CA TRP A 89 8.45 0.91 -14.58
C TRP A 89 8.66 1.73 -13.31
N ASP A 90 9.87 2.29 -13.20
CA ASP A 90 10.29 3.23 -12.17
C ASP A 90 10.95 4.45 -12.83
N ARG A 91 10.59 5.64 -12.36
CA ARG A 91 11.20 6.92 -12.72
C ARG A 91 11.59 7.69 -11.46
N GLU A 92 12.88 7.94 -11.31
CA GLU A 92 13.37 8.94 -10.37
C GLU A 92 12.89 10.33 -10.82
N LEU A 93 12.32 11.07 -9.87
CA LEU A 93 11.90 12.44 -10.01
C LEU A 93 13.10 13.30 -9.63
N GLU A 94 13.67 14.00 -10.61
CA GLU A 94 14.66 15.02 -10.32
C GLU A 94 13.96 16.11 -9.50
N GLY A 95 14.41 16.30 -8.25
CA GLY A 95 13.99 17.41 -7.43
C GLY A 95 14.31 18.74 -8.14
N ALA A 96 13.44 19.73 -7.95
CA ALA A 96 13.62 21.08 -8.48
C ALA A 96 14.92 21.74 -7.99
#